data_AF-A0A8T4XY94-F1
#
_entry.id   AF-A0A8T4XY94-F1
#
_cell.length_a   1.000
_cell.length_b   1.000
_cell.length_c   1.000
_cell.angle_alpha   90.00
_cell.angle_beta   90.00
_cell.angle_gamma   90.00
#
_symmetry.space_group_name_H-M   'P 1'
#
loop_
_entity.id
_entity.type
_entity.pdbx_description
1 polymer ?
#
loop_
_entity_poly.entity_id
_entity_poly.type
_entity_poly.pdbx_seq_one_letter_code
_entity_poly.pdbx_strand_id
1 'polypeptide(L)'
;MPINLARLLAVVLTLSVTHELIHVLIALILGVKIEELIVTWFGVALYLRDEDVAYNIKRLTAISLSPLTLVMLGISIWLCTGQELWLAVWLSLLGGSLGDLYLTAIYLKTNPLERIKISQEWKNKLKNKALYARKLS
;
A
#
# COMPACT_ATOMS: atom_id res chain seq x y z
N MET A 1 -12.70 8.43 -27.60
CA MET A 1 -13.62 9.21 -26.73
C MET A 1 -12.78 10.06 -25.79
N PRO A 2 -13.11 11.34 -25.58
CA PRO A 2 -12.37 12.17 -24.62
C PRO A 2 -12.45 11.53 -23.22
N ILE A 3 -11.32 11.49 -22.52
CA ILE A 3 -11.25 11.01 -21.14
C ILE A 3 -12.08 11.94 -20.28
N ASN A 4 -13.20 11.44 -19.76
CA ASN A 4 -14.00 12.17 -18.80
C ASN A 4 -13.21 12.22 -17.48
N LEU A 5 -12.84 13.43 -17.05
CA LEU A 5 -12.07 13.67 -15.84
C LEU A 5 -12.71 13.01 -14.59
N ALA A 6 -14.05 13.01 -14.50
CA ALA A 6 -14.76 12.37 -13.40
C ALA A 6 -14.60 10.84 -13.43
N ARG A 7 -14.59 10.23 -14.63
CA ARG A 7 -14.32 8.78 -14.76
C ARG A 7 -12.88 8.45 -14.40
N LEU A 8 -11.92 9.27 -14.82
CA LEU A 8 -10.52 9.08 -14.47
C LEU A 8 -10.30 9.18 -12.95
N LEU A 9 -10.89 10.20 -12.31
CA LEU A 9 -10.81 10.38 -10.86
C LEU A 9 -11.44 9.20 -10.11
N ALA A 10 -12.63 8.74 -10.54
CA ALA A 10 -13.29 7.59 -9.93
C ALA A 10 -12.44 6.32 -10.03
N VAL A 11 -11.79 6.09 -11.18
CA VAL A 11 -10.89 4.96 -11.39
C VAL A 11 -9.66 5.06 -10.47
N VAL A 12 -9.00 6.22 -10.41
CA VAL A 12 -7.83 6.43 -9.54
C VAL A 12 -8.19 6.19 -8.07
N LEU A 13 -9.30 6.76 -7.59
CA LEU A 13 -9.76 6.55 -6.21
C LEU A 13 -10.07 5.08 -5.91
N THR A 14 -10.74 4.39 -6.83
CA THR A 14 -11.05 2.96 -6.68
C THR A 14 -9.78 2.13 -6.59
N LEU A 15 -8.77 2.46 -7.41
CA LEU A 15 -7.49 1.77 -7.42
C LEU A 15 -6.67 2.02 -6.16
N SER A 16 -6.64 3.25 -5.64
CA SER A 16 -5.99 3.55 -4.36
C SER A 16 -6.62 2.75 -3.21
N VAL A 17 -7.95 2.64 -3.17
CA VAL A 17 -8.63 1.80 -2.18
C VAL A 17 -8.29 0.32 -2.39
N THR A 18 -8.26 -0.14 -3.64
CA THR A 18 -7.94 -1.54 -3.98
C THR A 18 -6.49 -1.89 -3.61
N HIS A 19 -5.55 -0.97 -3.79
CA HIS A 19 -4.14 -1.11 -3.38
C HIS A 19 -4.03 -1.45 -1.89
N GLU A 20 -4.68 -0.64 -1.04
CA GLU A 20 -4.69 -0.86 0.41
C GLU A 20 -5.40 -2.16 0.79
N LEU A 21 -6.50 -2.51 0.12
CA LEU A 21 -7.21 -3.76 0.37
C LEU A 21 -6.36 -5.00 0.06
N ILE A 22 -5.44 -4.93 -0.89
CA ILE A 22 -4.53 -6.04 -1.18
C ILE A 22 -3.53 -6.25 -0.04
N HIS A 23 -2.94 -5.19 0.50
CA HIS A 23 -2.09 -5.32 1.69
C HIS A 23 -2.83 -6.02 2.84
N VAL A 24 -4.09 -5.62 3.07
CA VAL A 24 -4.96 -6.24 4.09
C VAL A 24 -5.21 -7.70 3.81
N LEU A 25 -5.60 -8.04 2.57
CA LEU A 25 -5.90 -9.41 2.20
C LEU A 25 -4.69 -10.33 2.40
N ILE A 26 -3.51 -9.90 1.96
CA ILE A 26 -2.28 -10.67 2.12
C ILE A 26 -1.87 -10.74 3.60
N ALA A 27 -2.03 -9.66 4.37
CA ALA A 27 -1.79 -9.69 5.81
C ALA A 27 -2.67 -10.73 6.53
N LEU A 28 -3.96 -10.77 6.19
CA LEU A 28 -4.91 -11.76 6.72
C LEU A 28 -4.52 -13.19 6.36
N ILE A 29 -4.16 -13.46 5.10
CA ILE A 29 -3.72 -14.78 4.64
C ILE A 29 -2.46 -15.24 5.39
N LEU A 30 -1.54 -14.32 5.68
CA LEU A 30 -0.29 -14.61 6.37
C LEU A 30 -0.42 -14.64 7.91
N GLY A 31 -1.62 -14.38 8.44
CA GLY A 31 -1.92 -14.36 9.87
C GLY A 31 -1.28 -13.18 10.60
N VAL A 32 -1.05 -12.06 9.93
CA VAL A 32 -0.50 -10.83 10.50
C VAL A 32 -1.64 -9.97 11.04
N LYS A 33 -1.54 -9.54 12.30
CA LYS A 33 -2.59 -8.73 12.93
C LYS A 33 -2.48 -7.27 12.48
N ILE A 34 -3.64 -6.64 12.32
CA ILE A 34 -3.76 -5.19 12.09
C ILE A 34 -3.94 -4.53 13.45
N GLU A 35 -3.01 -3.66 13.82
CA GLU A 35 -3.02 -2.99 15.12
C GLU A 35 -3.90 -1.73 15.09
N GLU A 36 -3.78 -0.93 14.02
CA GLU A 36 -4.42 0.38 13.95
C GLU A 36 -4.84 0.77 12.53
N LEU A 37 -5.90 1.56 12.45
CA LEU A 37 -6.38 2.24 11.25
C LEU A 37 -6.13 3.75 11.41
N ILE A 38 -5.45 4.35 10.43
CA ILE A 38 -5.17 5.78 10.38
C ILE A 38 -5.70 6.33 9.07
N VAL A 39 -6.57 7.34 9.15
CA VAL A 39 -7.09 8.07 7.99
C VAL A 39 -6.47 9.45 7.97
N THR A 40 -5.90 9.82 6.82
CA THR A 40 -5.28 11.12 6.58
C THR A 40 -5.92 11.78 5.35
N TRP A 41 -5.60 13.05 5.10
CA TRP A 41 -5.97 13.72 3.85
C TRP A 41 -5.41 13.05 2.59
N PHE A 42 -4.35 12.25 2.73
CA PHE A 42 -3.68 11.57 1.62
C PHE A 42 -4.19 10.14 1.40
N GLY A 43 -5.04 9.61 2.28
CA GLY A 43 -5.58 8.27 2.16
C GLY A 43 -5.73 7.54 3.50
N VAL A 44 -6.01 6.25 3.39
CA VAL A 44 -6.17 5.32 4.51
C VAL A 44 -4.90 4.49 4.64
N ALA A 45 -4.37 4.38 5.85
CA ALA A 45 -3.22 3.54 6.19
C ALA A 45 -3.62 2.55 7.28
N LEU A 46 -3.29 1.28 7.08
CA LEU A 46 -3.51 0.21 8.05
C LEU A 46 -2.16 -0.23 8.61
N TYR A 47 -1.96 0.02 9.91
CA TYR A 47 -0.75 -0.35 10.61
C TYR A 47 -0.84 -1.81 11.07
N LEU A 48 0.06 -2.62 10.53
CA LEU A 48 0.25 -4.00 10.94
C LEU A 48 1.02 -4.05 12.26
N ARG A 49 0.81 -5.14 13.01
CA ARG A 49 1.56 -5.42 14.22
C ARG A 49 3.04 -5.64 13.88
N ASP A 50 3.90 -4.79 14.41
CA ASP A 50 5.33 -4.77 14.08
C ASP A 50 6.01 -6.11 14.38
N GLU A 51 5.65 -6.79 15.47
CA GLU A 51 6.26 -8.06 15.85
C GLU A 51 5.99 -9.18 14.82
N ASP A 52 4.83 -9.14 14.18
CA ASP A 52 4.43 -10.16 13.19
C ASP A 52 5.18 -10.02 11.86
N VAL A 53 5.69 -8.81 11.56
CA VAL A 53 6.25 -8.41 10.26
C VAL A 53 7.76 -8.16 10.35
N ALA A 54 8.25 -7.44 11.36
CA ALA A 54 9.64 -7.00 11.46
C ALA A 54 10.64 -8.18 11.57
N TYR A 55 10.25 -9.24 12.27
CA TYR A 55 11.07 -10.45 12.44
C TYR A 55 10.97 -11.44 11.28
N ASN A 56 9.97 -11.28 10.39
CA ASN A 56 9.74 -12.18 9.27
C ASN A 56 9.82 -11.44 7.94
N ILE A 57 11.03 -11.43 7.37
CA ILE A 57 11.32 -10.79 6.07
C ILE A 57 10.36 -11.28 4.97
N LYS A 58 10.02 -12.57 4.96
CA LYS A 58 9.11 -13.11 3.93
C LYS A 58 7.72 -12.48 4.03
N ARG A 59 7.19 -12.34 5.25
CA ARG A 59 5.89 -11.66 5.47
C ARG A 59 5.96 -10.19 5.10
N LEU A 60 7.02 -9.50 5.52
CA LEU A 60 7.25 -8.09 5.18
C LEU A 60 7.25 -7.89 3.65
N THR A 61 8.10 -8.64 2.94
CA THR A 61 8.21 -8.51 1.49
C THR A 61 6.92 -8.91 0.78
N ALA A 62 6.26 -9.99 1.20
CA ALA A 62 5.01 -10.43 0.57
C ALA A 62 3.89 -9.39 0.73
N ILE A 63 3.70 -8.84 1.93
CA ILE A 63 2.67 -7.83 2.18
C ILE A 63 3.02 -6.54 1.45
N SER A 64 4.23 -5.99 1.65
CA SER A 64 4.62 -4.72 1.06
C SER A 64 4.64 -4.74 -0.46
N LEU A 65 5.04 -5.85 -1.10
CA LEU A 65 5.11 -5.93 -2.56
C LEU A 65 3.83 -6.46 -3.21
N SER A 66 2.84 -6.89 -2.42
CA SER A 66 1.61 -7.47 -2.96
C SER A 66 0.84 -6.58 -3.94
N PRO A 67 0.76 -5.24 -3.77
CA PRO A 67 0.03 -4.40 -4.72
C PRO A 67 0.72 -4.25 -6.09
N LEU A 68 2.02 -4.61 -6.21
CA LEU A 68 2.68 -4.67 -7.52
C LEU A 68 1.98 -5.66 -8.46
N THR A 69 1.23 -6.62 -7.94
CA THR A 69 0.41 -7.51 -8.75
C THR A 69 -0.68 -6.75 -9.52
N LEU A 70 -1.26 -5.68 -8.96
CA LEU A 70 -2.18 -4.80 -9.68
C LEU A 70 -1.48 -4.00 -10.77
N VAL A 71 -0.26 -3.53 -10.50
CA VAL A 71 0.57 -2.84 -11.50
C VAL A 71 0.82 -3.77 -12.69
N MET A 72 1.24 -5.01 -12.42
CA MET A 72 1.49 -6.01 -13.46
C MET A 72 0.22 -6.37 -14.24
N LEU A 73 -0.91 -6.58 -13.55
CA LEU A 73 -2.20 -6.85 -14.18
C LEU A 73 -2.65 -5.70 -15.09
N GLY A 74 -2.51 -4.46 -14.61
CA GLY A 74 -2.82 -3.26 -15.40
C GLY A 74 -1.97 -3.15 -16.67
N ILE A 75 -0.67 -3.45 -16.58
CA ILE A 75 0.23 -3.50 -17.73
C ILE A 75 -0.21 -4.57 -18.72
N SER A 76 -0.53 -5.80 -18.25
CA SER A 76 -0.98 -6.88 -19.13
C SER A 76 -2.25 -6.51 -19.89
N ILE A 77 -3.24 -5.91 -19.21
CA ILE A 77 -4.49 -5.50 -19.84
C ILE A 77 -4.25 -4.36 -20.85
N TRP A 78 -3.40 -3.40 -20.52
CA TRP A 78 -3.03 -2.33 -21.46
C TRP A 78 -2.40 -2.89 -22.74
N LEU A 79 -1.41 -3.77 -22.60
CA LEU A 79 -0.73 -4.41 -23.74
C LEU A 79 -1.71 -5.20 -24.63
N CYS A 80 -2.73 -5.83 -24.04
CA CYS A 80 -3.73 -6.61 -24.79
C CYS A 80 -4.84 -5.77 -25.42
N THR A 81 -5.19 -4.61 -24.85
CA THR A 81 -6.38 -3.83 -25.26
C THR A 81 -6.07 -2.50 -25.94
N GLY A 82 -4.84 -1.99 -25.79
CA GLY A 82 -4.40 -0.70 -26.35
C GLY A 82 -5.14 0.52 -25.79
N GLN A 83 -5.93 0.39 -24.73
CA GLN A 83 -6.74 1.51 -24.22
C GLN A 83 -5.92 2.42 -23.31
N GLU A 84 -5.81 3.70 -23.67
CA GLU A 84 -5.07 4.74 -22.95
C GLU A 84 -5.53 4.94 -21.49
N LEU A 85 -6.77 4.56 -21.17
CA LEU A 85 -7.26 4.56 -19.78
C LEU A 85 -6.37 3.71 -18.86
N TRP A 86 -5.86 2.58 -19.35
CA TRP A 86 -4.99 1.71 -18.58
C TRP A 86 -3.59 2.29 -18.33
N LEU A 87 -3.14 3.21 -19.19
CA LEU A 87 -1.88 3.93 -18.97
C LEU A 87 -2.01 4.93 -17.80
N ALA A 88 -3.14 5.63 -17.70
CA ALA A 88 -3.40 6.54 -16.58
C ALA A 88 -3.60 5.77 -15.25
N VAL A 89 -4.23 4.59 -15.32
CA VAL A 89 -4.31 3.61 -14.22
C VAL A 89 -2.93 3.19 -13.75
N TRP A 90 -2.02 2.85 -14.68
CA TRP A 90 -0.65 2.47 -14.36
C TRP A 90 0.14 3.59 -13.66
N LEU A 91 0.09 4.82 -14.16
CA LEU A 91 0.75 5.97 -13.52
C LEU A 91 0.26 6.18 -12.08
N SER A 92 -1.03 5.96 -11.83
CA SER A 92 -1.60 6.11 -10.48
C SER A 92 -1.15 5.01 -9.50
N LEU A 93 -1.04 3.76 -9.96
CA LEU A 93 -0.62 2.61 -9.13
C LEU A 93 0.89 2.60 -8.86
N LEU A 94 1.69 3.11 -9.81
CA LEU A 94 3.14 3.24 -9.65
C LEU A 94 3.50 4.15 -8.49
N GLY A 95 2.81 5.28 -8.31
CA GLY A 95 3.09 6.22 -7.23
C GLY A 95 3.03 5.57 -5.85
N GLY A 96 1.95 4.82 -5.57
CA GLY A 96 1.80 4.06 -4.32
C GLY A 96 2.83 2.95 -4.18
N SER A 97 3.01 2.15 -5.24
CA SER A 97 3.92 0.99 -5.23
C SER A 97 5.41 1.36 -5.12
N LEU A 98 5.80 2.56 -5.56
CA LEU A 98 7.17 3.07 -5.36
C LEU A 98 7.47 3.35 -3.89
N GLY A 99 6.48 3.84 -3.13
CA GLY A 99 6.59 4.00 -1.68
C GLY A 99 6.81 2.66 -0.99
N ASP A 100 6.06 1.64 -1.41
CA ASP A 100 6.19 0.27 -0.88
C ASP A 100 7.56 -0.34 -1.18
N LEU A 101 8.05 -0.18 -2.41
CA LEU A 101 9.39 -0.61 -2.81
C LEU A 101 10.48 0.09 -1.99
N TYR A 102 10.36 1.40 -1.80
CA TYR A 102 11.31 2.19 -1.02
C TYR A 102 11.36 1.73 0.44
N LEU A 103 10.20 1.60 1.09
CA LEU A 103 10.13 1.14 2.49
C LEU A 103 10.60 -0.30 2.62
N THR A 104 10.24 -1.19 1.69
CA THR A 104 10.73 -2.57 1.65
C THR A 104 12.26 -2.61 1.56
N ALA A 105 12.86 -1.81 0.68
CA ALA A 105 14.31 -1.76 0.52
C ALA A 105 15.03 -1.26 1.79
N ILE A 106 14.46 -0.28 2.50
CA ILE A 106 14.98 0.17 3.80
C ILE A 106 14.88 -0.96 4.83
N TYR A 107 13.73 -1.61 4.93
CA TYR A 107 13.52 -2.66 5.93
C TYR A 107 14.40 -3.88 5.67
N LEU A 108 14.62 -4.28 4.42
CA LEU A 108 15.51 -5.40 4.09
C LEU A 108 16.96 -5.18 4.54
N LYS A 109 17.41 -3.92 4.63
CA LYS A 109 18.79 -3.56 5.02
C LYS A 109 18.99 -3.35 6.52
N THR A 110 17.89 -3.29 7.29
CA THR A 110 17.92 -2.98 8.73
C THR A 110 17.64 -4.23 9.55
N ASN A 111 18.13 -4.26 10.78
CA ASN A 111 17.83 -5.36 11.71
C ASN A 111 16.39 -5.23 12.26
N PRO A 112 15.79 -6.30 12.82
CA PRO A 112 14.39 -6.27 13.26
C PRO A 112 14.05 -5.17 14.26
N LEU A 113 14.92 -4.87 15.23
CA LEU A 113 14.67 -3.83 16.24
C LEU A 113 14.64 -2.43 15.61
N GLU A 114 15.53 -2.19 14.66
CA GLU A 114 15.58 -0.94 13.91
C GLU A 114 14.37 -0.78 12.98
N ARG A 115 13.88 -1.87 12.36
CA ARG A 115 12.62 -1.84 11.58
C ARG A 115 11.44 -1.39 12.42
N ILE A 116 11.30 -1.95 13.63
CA ILE A 116 10.23 -1.57 14.57
C ILE A 116 10.34 -0.09 14.90
N LYS A 117 11.56 0.40 15.22
CA LYS A 117 11.78 1.82 15.51
C LYS A 117 11.35 2.71 14.34
N ILE A 118 11.79 2.40 13.13
CA ILE A 118 11.42 3.14 11.91
C ILE A 118 9.89 3.10 11.70
N SER A 119 9.26 1.93 11.84
CA SER A 119 7.80 1.76 11.71
C SER A 119 7.04 2.65 12.70
N GLN A 120 7.44 2.64 13.98
CA GLN A 120 6.83 3.47 15.02
C GLN A 120 7.05 4.97 14.78
N GLU A 121 8.23 5.39 14.30
CA GLU A 121 8.48 6.79 13.93
C GLU A 121 7.55 7.26 12.81
N TRP A 122 7.37 6.44 11.76
CA TRP A 122 6.41 6.72 10.69
C TRP A 122 4.96 6.73 11.19
N LYS A 123 4.60 5.78 12.07
CA LYS A 123 3.27 5.69 12.69
C LYS A 123 2.93 6.98 13.43
N ASN A 124 3.86 7.45 14.25
CA ASN A 124 3.69 8.68 15.01
C ASN A 124 3.61 9.92 14.11
N LYS A 125 4.43 9.99 13.05
CA LYS A 125 4.35 11.07 12.06
C LYS A 125 2.99 11.10 11.35
N LEU A 126 2.44 9.94 10.99
CA LEU A 126 1.13 9.82 10.34
C LEU A 126 -0.01 10.16 11.31
N LYS A 127 0.06 9.67 12.56
CA LYS A 127 -0.92 10.03 13.62
C LYS A 127 -1.03 11.53 13.83
N ASN A 128 0.09 12.24 13.85
CA ASN A 128 0.09 13.70 14.01
C ASN A 128 -0.60 14.45 12.86
N LYS A 129 -0.79 13.79 11.71
CA LYS A 129 -1.47 14.33 10.53
C LYS A 129 -2.81 13.63 10.27
N ALA A 130 -3.26 12.77 11.19
CA ALA A 130 -4.45 11.98 11.01
C ALA A 130 -5.71 12.81 11.23
N LEU A 131 -6.69 12.60 10.35
CA LEU A 131 -8.07 13.03 10.55
C LEU A 131 -8.78 12.11 11.54
N TYR A 132 -8.40 10.84 11.51
CA TYR A 132 -8.96 9.81 12.37
C TYR A 132 -7.91 8.72 12.61
N ALA A 133 -7.79 8.27 13.85
CA ALA A 133 -6.96 7.13 14.21
C ALA A 133 -7.72 6.25 15.20
N ARG A 134 -7.76 4.94 14.93
CA ARG A 134 -8.42 3.96 15.79
C ARG A 134 -7.56 2.72 15.96
N LYS A 135 -7.41 2.31 17.22
CA LYS A 135 -6.83 1.01 17.56
C LYS A 135 -7.86 -0.10 17.36
N LEU A 136 -7.44 -1.18 16.71
CA LEU A 136 -8.29 -2.29 16.31
C LEU A 136 -8.06 -3.55 17.16
N SER A 137 -6.89 -3.66 17.80
CA SER A 137 -6.59 -4.70 18.81
C SER A 137 -5.47 -4.28 19.74
#